data_AF-A0A349UKX0-F1
#
_entry.id   AF-A0A349UKX0-F1
#
_cell.length_a   1.000
_cell.length_b   1.000
_cell.length_c   1.000
_cell.angle_alpha   90.00
_cell.angle_beta   90.00
_cell.angle_gamma   90.00
#
_symmetry.space_group_name_H-M   'P 1'
#
loop_
_entity.id
_entity.type
_entity.pdbx_description
1 polymer ?
#
loop_
_entity_poly.entity_id
_entity_poly.type
_entity_poly.pdbx_seq_one_letter_code
_entity_poly.pdbx_strand_id
1 'polypeptide(L)'
;MAVEEFAAASVRPRVANLRLEVLTPDGAQAAPGEWGAVGLSPGESLVVAGRRTAIETVLVRLSAECDGKPFRGEYALSLADAPGEPAPPELRRLWAHLRCETRWRLNQREDVALDDLKAMIDLSTGFRVASRAATFLVLESDADYVRRGIRRDASMVKAPSALSQAGAALATTQPQQDEESRRLAAQAREMIRLGRHDEALELLDQLAQRRPGEFEATEQANLLREYLALKASVQARLENERLSRETYARQLGDQTWHALLMPLGATAAVPLPFSAVGPQTVRIGPDIPLEDFQLPKALSDRMAKVDFNNIEFQDVVTYLREVTGMNLHVKWKALEAVGIDKRNTVSVQLKDAMVETVLKTVLE
;
A
#
# COMPACT_ATOMS: atom_id res chain seq x y z
N MET A 1 -8.91 32.78 2.88
CA MET A 1 -9.98 31.93 3.45
C MET A 1 -9.67 30.43 3.42
N ALA A 2 -9.30 29.80 2.29
CA ALA A 2 -9.04 28.35 2.25
C ALA A 2 -7.73 27.89 2.94
N VAL A 3 -6.69 28.74 2.99
CA VAL A 3 -5.43 28.44 3.72
C VAL A 3 -5.59 28.58 5.23
N GLU A 4 -6.50 29.44 5.69
CA GLU A 4 -6.90 29.49 7.10
C GLU A 4 -7.71 28.25 7.49
N GLU A 5 -8.50 27.68 6.59
CA GLU A 5 -9.21 26.41 6.82
C GLU A 5 -8.25 25.21 6.92
N PHE A 6 -7.19 25.15 6.10
CA PHE A 6 -6.22 24.05 6.16
C PHE A 6 -5.15 24.22 7.26
N ALA A 7 -4.77 25.47 7.57
CA ALA A 7 -3.96 25.77 8.75
C ALA A 7 -4.78 25.56 10.05
N ALA A 8 -6.10 25.77 10.01
CA ALA A 8 -7.03 25.37 11.07
C ALA A 8 -7.15 23.84 11.20
N ALA A 9 -6.96 23.06 10.12
CA ALA A 9 -6.87 21.61 10.16
C ALA A 9 -5.48 21.09 10.64
N SER A 10 -4.46 21.94 10.60
CA SER A 10 -3.12 21.69 11.17
C SER A 10 -3.02 22.12 12.65
N VAL A 11 -4.14 22.56 13.23
CA VAL A 11 -4.28 22.85 14.66
C VAL A 11 -4.08 21.54 15.40
N ARG A 12 -3.40 21.61 16.55
CA ARG A 12 -3.21 20.49 17.47
C ARG A 12 -4.50 19.67 17.55
N PRO A 13 -4.42 18.32 17.56
CA PRO A 13 -5.61 17.49 17.67
C PRO A 13 -6.45 18.01 18.84
N ARG A 14 -7.69 18.41 18.54
CA ARG A 14 -8.59 18.94 19.56
C ARG A 14 -8.84 17.91 20.63
N VAL A 15 -8.86 16.64 20.25
CA VAL A 15 -9.00 15.50 21.16
C VAL A 15 -7.69 14.74 21.17
N ALA A 16 -7.04 14.67 22.33
CA ALA A 16 -5.86 13.83 22.58
C ALA A 16 -6.21 12.73 23.59
N ASN A 17 -5.37 11.70 23.67
CA ASN A 17 -5.47 10.65 24.69
C ASN A 17 -6.84 9.95 24.74
N LEU A 18 -7.54 9.86 23.61
CA LEU A 18 -8.86 9.22 23.53
C LEU A 18 -8.76 7.74 23.89
N ARG A 19 -9.53 7.32 24.88
CA ARG A 19 -9.72 5.95 25.33
C ARG A 19 -11.21 5.62 25.29
N LEU A 20 -11.51 4.44 24.78
CA LEU A 20 -12.86 3.94 24.62
C LEU A 20 -12.95 2.55 25.27
N GLU A 21 -13.79 2.44 26.28
CA GLU A 21 -14.09 1.19 26.96
C GLU A 21 -15.51 0.78 26.62
N VAL A 22 -15.67 -0.45 26.13
CA VAL A 22 -16.98 -1.03 25.83
C VAL A 22 -17.31 -2.03 26.93
N LEU A 23 -18.27 -1.65 27.77
CA LEU A 23 -18.75 -2.46 28.89
C LEU A 23 -20.03 -3.18 28.48
N THR A 24 -20.02 -4.48 28.68
CA THR A 24 -21.24 -5.29 28.59
C THR A 24 -21.93 -5.36 29.96
N PRO A 25 -23.26 -5.51 30.04
CA PRO A 25 -24.00 -5.63 31.29
C PRO A 25 -23.47 -6.74 32.21
N ASP A 26 -22.91 -7.79 31.63
CA ASP A 26 -22.33 -8.93 32.35
C ASP A 26 -20.94 -8.65 32.95
N GLY A 27 -20.43 -7.42 32.80
CA GLY A 27 -19.10 -7.01 33.27
C GLY A 27 -17.94 -7.59 32.45
N ALA A 28 -18.23 -8.35 31.39
CA ALA A 28 -17.21 -8.80 30.46
C ALA A 28 -16.71 -7.59 29.65
N GLN A 29 -15.48 -7.17 29.89
CA GLN A 29 -14.79 -6.20 29.03
C GLN A 29 -14.72 -6.80 27.63
N ALA A 30 -15.43 -6.20 26.66
CA ALA A 30 -15.13 -6.47 25.27
C ALA A 30 -13.69 -6.01 25.07
N ALA A 31 -12.79 -6.96 24.78
CA ALA A 31 -11.33 -6.82 24.87
C ALA A 31 -10.89 -5.37 24.58
N PRO A 32 -10.20 -4.70 25.52
CA PRO A 32 -9.81 -3.32 25.33
C PRO A 32 -9.04 -3.25 24.03
N GLY A 33 -9.65 -2.63 23.02
CA GLY A 33 -8.84 -2.01 22.01
C GLY A 33 -8.13 -0.93 22.80
N GLU A 34 -6.87 -1.14 23.16
CA GLU A 34 -5.99 -0.01 23.42
C GLU A 34 -5.88 0.73 22.08
N TRP A 35 -6.90 1.53 21.78
CA TRP A 35 -6.87 2.51 20.70
C TRP A 35 -5.90 3.57 21.19
N GLY A 36 -4.60 3.26 21.14
CA GLY A 36 -3.56 4.06 21.74
C GLY A 36 -3.68 5.51 21.26
N ALA A 37 -3.78 6.44 22.21
CA ALA A 37 -3.84 7.90 22.04
C ALA A 37 -4.11 8.36 20.59
N VAL A 38 -5.34 8.14 20.11
CA VAL A 38 -5.74 8.66 18.80
C VAL A 38 -6.02 10.15 18.97
N GLY A 39 -5.27 10.98 18.25
CA GLY A 39 -5.59 12.39 18.09
C GLY A 39 -6.74 12.53 17.08
N LEU A 40 -7.80 13.28 17.40
CA LEU A 40 -8.84 13.64 16.43
C LEU A 40 -8.82 15.14 16.15
N SER A 41 -8.80 15.48 14.87
CA SER A 41 -8.98 16.84 14.37
C SER A 41 -10.46 17.17 14.16
N PRO A 42 -10.83 18.47 14.14
CA PRO A 42 -12.21 18.87 13.83
C PRO A 42 -12.69 18.28 12.50
N GLY A 43 -13.85 17.63 12.51
CA GLY A 43 -14.44 16.98 11.33
C GLY A 43 -14.01 15.52 11.12
N GLU A 44 -13.02 15.02 11.86
CA GLU A 44 -12.68 13.60 11.83
C GLU A 44 -13.64 12.78 12.69
N SER A 45 -14.05 11.62 12.16
CA SER A 45 -14.90 10.67 12.88
C SER A 45 -14.10 9.45 13.33
N LEU A 46 -14.21 9.09 14.61
CA LEU A 46 -13.76 7.79 15.09
C LEU A 46 -14.83 6.74 14.76
N VAL A 47 -14.46 5.74 13.95
CA VAL A 47 -15.33 4.60 13.64
C VAL A 47 -14.85 3.38 14.41
N VAL A 48 -15.76 2.77 15.17
CA VAL A 48 -15.48 1.58 15.97
C VAL A 48 -16.42 0.47 15.51
N ALA A 49 -15.86 -0.68 15.18
CA ALA A 49 -16.62 -1.84 14.77
C ALA A 49 -16.40 -3.01 15.76
N GLY A 50 -17.49 -3.67 16.14
CA GLY A 50 -17.48 -4.81 17.05
C GLY A 50 -18.40 -5.92 16.55
N ARG A 51 -18.26 -7.10 17.16
CA ARG A 51 -19.22 -8.19 16.98
C ARG A 51 -20.24 -8.12 18.11
N ARG A 52 -21.52 -8.06 17.77
CA ARG A 52 -22.63 -8.12 18.73
C ARG A 52 -22.68 -9.52 19.34
N THR A 53 -22.62 -9.60 20.67
CA THR A 53 -23.07 -10.77 21.46
C THR A 53 -24.56 -10.62 21.74
N ALA A 54 -25.27 -11.60 22.32
CA ALA A 54 -26.74 -11.58 22.53
C ALA A 54 -27.28 -10.47 23.47
N ILE A 55 -26.50 -9.42 23.69
CA ILE A 55 -26.71 -8.31 24.59
C ILE A 55 -27.35 -7.15 23.82
N GLU A 56 -28.50 -6.69 24.31
CA GLU A 56 -29.29 -5.64 23.64
C GLU A 56 -28.78 -4.23 23.91
N THR A 57 -28.11 -4.00 25.05
CA THR A 57 -27.58 -2.68 25.42
C THR A 57 -26.12 -2.77 25.81
N VAL A 58 -25.31 -1.87 25.25
CA VAL A 58 -23.88 -1.79 25.54
C VAL A 58 -23.57 -0.41 26.11
N LEU A 59 -22.82 -0.36 27.20
CA LEU A 59 -22.37 0.88 27.81
C LEU A 59 -20.98 1.23 27.29
N VAL A 60 -20.84 2.37 26.63
CA VAL A 60 -19.55 2.86 26.13
C VAL A 60 -19.07 3.99 27.02
N ARG A 61 -17.91 3.82 27.64
CA ARG A 61 -17.21 4.89 28.36
C ARG A 61 -16.15 5.48 27.45
N LEU A 62 -16.24 6.79 27.23
CA LEU A 62 -15.26 7.58 26.51
C LEU A 62 -14.51 8.44 27.51
N SER A 63 -13.19 8.44 27.43
CA SER A 63 -12.35 9.42 28.14
C SER A 63 -11.31 9.99 27.19
N ALA A 64 -11.09 11.29 27.23
CA ALA A 64 -10.15 11.97 26.35
C ALA A 64 -9.68 13.29 26.96
N GLU A 65 -8.78 13.98 26.29
CA GLU A 65 -8.39 15.35 26.58
C GLU A 65 -8.82 16.25 25.42
N CYS A 66 -9.85 17.06 25.64
CA CYS A 66 -10.41 17.96 24.63
C CYS A 66 -9.92 19.39 24.89
N ASP A 67 -9.14 19.97 23.97
CA ASP A 67 -8.56 21.31 24.09
C ASP A 67 -7.82 21.51 25.44
N GLY A 68 -7.08 20.50 25.89
CA GLY A 68 -6.34 20.50 27.16
C GLY A 68 -7.19 20.25 28.41
N LYS A 69 -8.49 19.97 28.26
CA LYS A 69 -9.40 19.66 29.38
C LYS A 69 -9.80 18.19 29.37
N PRO A 70 -9.82 17.51 30.52
CA PRO A 70 -10.28 16.13 30.57
C PRO A 70 -11.77 16.06 30.23
N PHE A 71 -12.11 15.15 29.33
CA PHE A 71 -13.45 14.80 28.93
C PHE A 71 -13.73 13.36 29.36
N ARG A 72 -14.90 13.12 29.94
CA ARG A 72 -15.41 11.78 30.24
C ARG A 72 -16.90 11.74 29.96
N GLY A 73 -17.33 10.75 29.18
CA GLY A 73 -18.74 10.54 28.85
C GLY A 73 -19.08 9.06 28.92
N GLU A 74 -20.30 8.77 29.35
CA GLU A 74 -20.86 7.41 29.32
C GLU A 74 -22.10 7.42 28.42
N TYR A 75 -22.15 6.49 27.47
CA TYR A 75 -23.17 6.43 26.45
C TYR A 75 -23.77 5.02 26.44
N ALA A 76 -25.05 4.90 26.73
CA ALA A 76 -25.79 3.66 26.54
C ALA A 76 -26.22 3.55 25.07
N LEU A 77 -25.72 2.53 24.38
CA LEU A 77 -26.08 2.23 23.00
C LEU A 77 -27.06 1.05 22.99
N SER A 78 -28.28 1.31 22.52
CA SER A 78 -29.24 0.26 22.20
C SER A 78 -28.87 -0.36 20.86
N LEU A 79 -28.66 -1.68 20.85
CA LEU A 79 -28.43 -2.48 19.65
C LEU A 79 -29.70 -3.22 19.19
N ALA A 80 -30.85 -2.91 19.80
CA ALA A 80 -32.14 -3.54 19.51
C ALA A 80 -32.62 -3.24 18.07
N ASP A 81 -32.39 -2.01 17.60
CA ASP A 81 -32.82 -1.56 16.26
C ASP A 81 -31.81 -1.91 15.15
N ALA A 82 -30.76 -2.68 15.48
CA ALA A 82 -29.75 -3.07 14.50
C ALA A 82 -30.35 -4.03 13.45
N PRO A 83 -29.88 -3.97 12.17
CA PRO A 83 -30.36 -4.86 11.12
C PRO A 83 -30.26 -6.33 11.55
N GLY A 84 -31.31 -7.10 11.25
CA GLY A 84 -31.49 -8.48 11.71
C GLY A 84 -30.29 -9.38 11.42
N GLU A 85 -30.15 -10.45 12.21
CA GLU A 85 -29.09 -11.43 12.02
C GLU A 85 -29.36 -12.33 10.80
N PRO A 86 -28.34 -12.61 9.96
CA PRO A 86 -26.95 -12.15 10.07
C PRO A 86 -26.77 -10.70 9.58
N ALA A 87 -25.85 -9.97 10.22
CA ALA A 87 -25.50 -8.61 9.81
C ALA A 87 -25.19 -8.53 8.29
N PRO A 88 -25.52 -7.40 7.64
CA PRO A 88 -25.20 -7.17 6.24
C PRO A 88 -23.74 -7.53 5.91
N PRO A 89 -23.49 -8.19 4.76
CA PRO A 89 -22.14 -8.61 4.38
C PRO A 89 -21.13 -7.45 4.35
N GLU A 90 -21.59 -6.24 4.04
CA GLU A 90 -20.80 -5.00 4.03
C GLU A 90 -20.27 -4.66 5.43
N LEU A 91 -21.13 -4.72 6.45
CA LEU A 91 -20.73 -4.43 7.83
C LEU A 91 -19.76 -5.48 8.36
N ARG A 92 -19.96 -6.74 7.99
CA ARG A 92 -19.03 -7.84 8.33
C ARG A 92 -17.66 -7.63 7.69
N ARG A 93 -17.61 -7.20 6.42
CA ARG A 93 -16.36 -6.86 5.72
C ARG A 93 -15.68 -5.65 6.33
N LEU A 94 -16.43 -4.59 6.66
CA LEU A 94 -15.91 -3.40 7.30
C LEU A 94 -15.27 -3.74 8.66
N TRP A 95 -15.97 -4.54 9.48
CA TRP A 95 -15.43 -5.02 10.75
C TRP A 95 -14.12 -5.80 10.57
N ALA A 96 -14.09 -6.74 9.62
CA ALA A 96 -12.88 -7.54 9.36
C ALA A 96 -11.72 -6.66 8.86
N HIS A 97 -11.99 -5.70 7.97
CA HIS A 97 -10.99 -4.75 7.48
C HIS A 97 -10.39 -3.92 8.61
N LEU A 98 -11.23 -3.31 9.44
CA LEU A 98 -10.78 -2.50 10.58
C LEU A 98 -9.97 -3.34 11.56
N ARG A 99 -10.35 -4.60 11.83
CA ARG A 99 -9.58 -5.50 12.68
C ARG A 99 -8.21 -5.84 12.11
N CYS A 100 -8.11 -6.07 10.80
CA CYS A 100 -6.82 -6.27 10.14
C CYS A 100 -5.93 -5.02 10.27
N GLU A 101 -6.45 -3.83 10.01
CA GLU A 101 -5.71 -2.57 10.14
C GLU A 101 -5.27 -2.30 11.59
N THR A 102 -6.12 -2.54 12.58
CA THR A 102 -5.76 -2.39 13.99
C THR A 102 -4.60 -3.31 14.36
N ARG A 103 -4.67 -4.61 14.02
CA ARG A 103 -3.58 -5.56 14.31
C ARG A 103 -2.29 -5.18 13.59
N TRP A 104 -2.39 -4.76 12.33
CA TRP A 104 -1.23 -4.30 11.56
C TRP A 104 -0.55 -3.10 12.22
N ARG A 105 -1.31 -2.11 12.72
CA ARG A 105 -0.76 -0.93 13.41
C ARG A 105 -0.07 -1.30 14.72
N LEU A 106 -0.64 -2.24 15.48
CA LEU A 106 -0.02 -2.74 16.72
C LEU A 106 1.31 -3.44 16.40
N ASN A 107 1.34 -4.27 15.36
CA ASN A 107 2.54 -4.95 14.87
C ASN A 107 3.61 -4.04 14.24
N GLN A 108 3.33 -2.76 13.99
CA GLN A 108 4.39 -1.81 13.59
C GLN A 108 5.18 -1.27 14.78
N ARG A 109 4.67 -1.44 16.00
CA ARG A 109 5.30 -0.94 17.22
C ARG A 109 6.19 -1.98 17.91
N GLU A 110 6.01 -3.27 17.60
CA GLU A 110 6.72 -4.42 18.18
C GLU A 110 7.05 -5.44 17.07
N ASP A 111 7.83 -6.48 17.39
CA ASP A 111 8.05 -7.60 16.45
C ASP A 111 6.72 -8.27 16.10
N VAL A 112 6.52 -8.53 14.80
CA VAL A 112 5.26 -9.08 14.28
C VAL A 112 5.03 -10.49 14.82
N ALA A 113 4.07 -10.67 15.72
CA ALA A 113 3.72 -11.99 16.23
C ALA A 113 3.07 -12.85 15.13
N LEU A 114 3.50 -14.11 15.01
CA LEU A 114 2.98 -15.06 14.02
C LEU A 114 1.46 -15.26 14.15
N ASP A 115 0.95 -15.26 15.39
CA ASP A 115 -0.47 -15.41 15.68
C ASP A 115 -1.31 -14.24 15.15
N ASP A 116 -0.75 -13.02 15.15
CA ASP A 116 -1.43 -11.84 14.59
C ASP A 116 -1.51 -11.90 13.07
N LEU A 117 -0.43 -12.32 12.40
CA LEU A 117 -0.44 -12.57 10.95
C LEU A 117 -1.47 -13.64 10.58
N LYS A 118 -1.49 -14.75 11.33
CA LYS A 118 -2.46 -15.82 11.13
C LYS A 118 -3.89 -15.30 11.30
N ALA A 119 -4.18 -14.56 12.37
CA ALA A 119 -5.49 -13.95 12.59
C ALA A 119 -5.89 -12.98 11.48
N MET A 120 -4.95 -12.19 10.94
CA MET A 120 -5.21 -11.31 9.80
C MET A 120 -5.52 -12.09 8.52
N ILE A 121 -4.83 -13.20 8.25
CA ILE A 121 -5.10 -14.08 7.11
C ILE A 121 -6.47 -14.73 7.25
N ASP A 122 -6.81 -15.24 8.44
CA ASP A 122 -8.10 -15.87 8.73
C ASP A 122 -9.27 -14.87 8.54
N LEU A 123 -9.10 -13.62 9.00
CA LEU A 123 -10.06 -12.54 8.77
C LEU A 123 -10.20 -12.19 7.29
N SER A 124 -9.07 -12.04 6.59
CA SER A 124 -9.05 -11.67 5.17
C SER A 124 -9.73 -12.73 4.31
N THR A 125 -9.45 -14.01 4.58
CA THR A 125 -10.02 -15.15 3.84
C THR A 125 -11.48 -15.38 4.19
N GLY A 126 -11.84 -15.38 5.48
CA GLY A 126 -13.21 -15.62 5.95
C GLY A 126 -14.21 -14.55 5.49
N PHE A 127 -13.76 -13.29 5.40
CA PHE A 127 -14.63 -12.16 5.04
C PHE A 127 -14.40 -11.63 3.62
N ARG A 128 -13.43 -12.19 2.87
CA ARG A 128 -13.02 -11.73 1.54
C ARG A 128 -12.63 -10.26 1.51
N VAL A 129 -11.77 -9.87 2.44
CA VAL A 129 -11.23 -8.50 2.56
C VAL A 129 -9.76 -8.51 2.19
N ALA A 130 -9.33 -7.58 1.34
CA ALA A 130 -7.92 -7.34 1.11
C ALA A 130 -7.32 -6.63 2.34
N SER A 131 -6.39 -7.29 3.02
CA SER A 131 -5.55 -6.70 4.06
C SER A 131 -4.11 -6.72 3.60
N ARG A 132 -3.25 -5.85 4.15
CA ARG A 132 -1.82 -5.84 3.80
C ARG A 132 -1.16 -7.22 3.93
N ALA A 133 -1.51 -7.99 4.96
CA ALA A 133 -1.02 -9.36 5.14
C ALA A 133 -1.52 -10.33 4.06
N ALA A 134 -2.73 -10.12 3.54
CA ALA A 134 -3.30 -10.94 2.47
C ALA A 134 -2.92 -10.46 1.06
N THR A 135 -2.57 -9.18 0.88
CA THR A 135 -2.10 -8.65 -0.42
C THR A 135 -0.73 -9.20 -0.79
N PHE A 136 0.10 -9.57 0.19
CA PHE A 136 1.35 -10.31 -0.05
C PHE A 136 1.12 -11.76 -0.49
N LEU A 137 -0.09 -12.31 -0.33
CA LEU A 137 -0.47 -13.60 -0.89
C LEU A 137 -0.97 -13.40 -2.34
N VAL A 138 -0.08 -12.94 -3.22
CA VAL A 138 -0.23 -13.22 -4.64
C VAL A 138 0.05 -14.71 -4.78
N LEU A 139 -1.01 -15.52 -4.78
CA LEU A 139 -0.91 -16.96 -5.00
C LEU A 139 -0.62 -17.18 -6.49
N GLU A 140 0.66 -17.30 -6.82
CA GLU A 140 1.11 -17.58 -8.20
C GLU A 140 0.75 -19.00 -8.66
N SER A 141 0.35 -19.90 -7.74
CA SER A 141 0.05 -21.30 -8.03
C SER A 141 -1.37 -21.73 -7.63
N ASP A 142 -2.07 -22.36 -8.58
CA ASP A 142 -3.39 -22.99 -8.41
C ASP A 142 -3.41 -24.06 -7.31
N ALA A 143 -2.26 -24.66 -7.00
CA ALA A 143 -2.14 -25.66 -5.94
C ALA A 143 -2.47 -25.08 -4.55
N ASP A 144 -2.19 -23.80 -4.33
CA ASP A 144 -2.46 -23.15 -3.05
C ASP A 144 -3.94 -22.78 -2.85
N TYR A 145 -4.69 -22.57 -3.93
CA TYR A 145 -6.15 -22.46 -3.87
C TYR A 145 -6.79 -23.78 -3.43
N VAL A 146 -6.31 -24.90 -3.98
CA VAL A 146 -6.76 -26.26 -3.62
C VAL A 146 -6.43 -26.55 -2.15
N ARG A 147 -5.19 -26.26 -1.71
CA ARG A 147 -4.77 -26.46 -0.31
C ARG A 147 -5.62 -25.68 0.70
N ARG A 148 -6.09 -24.49 0.31
CA ARG A 148 -6.90 -23.60 1.15
C ARG A 148 -8.41 -23.80 0.99
N GLY A 149 -8.86 -24.80 0.23
CA GLY A 149 -10.28 -25.12 0.04
C GLY A 149 -11.08 -24.05 -0.73
N ILE A 150 -10.40 -23.13 -1.40
CA ILE A 150 -11.03 -22.09 -2.21
C ILE A 150 -11.34 -22.69 -3.58
N ARG A 151 -12.60 -23.14 -3.77
CA ARG A 151 -13.05 -23.59 -5.09
C ARG A 151 -13.30 -22.40 -5.99
N ARG A 152 -12.46 -22.25 -7.01
CA ARG A 152 -12.83 -21.55 -8.24
C ARG A 152 -13.34 -22.60 -9.20
N ASP A 153 -14.53 -22.39 -9.77
CA ASP A 153 -14.87 -23.02 -11.04
C ASP A 153 -13.95 -22.38 -12.07
N ALA A 154 -12.74 -22.91 -12.17
CA ALA A 154 -11.83 -22.54 -13.23
C ALA A 154 -12.61 -22.70 -14.54
N SER A 155 -12.50 -21.71 -15.41
CA SER A 155 -12.80 -21.83 -16.83
C SER A 155 -11.84 -22.87 -17.43
N MET A 156 -12.01 -24.13 -17.05
CA MET A 156 -11.29 -25.27 -17.55
C MET A 156 -11.77 -25.50 -18.97
N VAL A 157 -10.95 -25.09 -19.93
CA VAL A 157 -10.88 -25.80 -21.20
C VAL A 157 -10.65 -27.27 -20.82
N LYS A 158 -11.62 -28.15 -21.10
CA LYS A 158 -11.52 -29.58 -20.80
C LYS A 158 -10.26 -30.11 -21.46
N ALA A 159 -9.28 -30.52 -20.67
CA ALA A 159 -8.08 -31.16 -21.17
C ALA A 159 -8.48 -32.45 -21.93
N PRO A 160 -7.94 -32.69 -23.13
CA PRO A 160 -8.22 -33.90 -23.89
C PRO A 160 -7.75 -35.14 -23.11
N SER A 161 -8.41 -36.27 -23.38
CA SER A 161 -8.27 -37.58 -22.70
C SER A 161 -6.82 -38.09 -22.53
N ALA A 162 -5.86 -37.56 -23.27
CA ALA A 162 -4.44 -37.86 -23.17
C ALA A 162 -3.82 -37.52 -21.80
N LEU A 163 -4.24 -36.42 -21.14
CA LEU A 163 -3.67 -36.01 -19.85
C LEU A 163 -4.16 -36.88 -18.67
N SER A 164 -5.38 -37.41 -18.75
CA SER A 164 -5.90 -38.38 -17.77
C SER A 164 -5.15 -39.71 -17.83
N GLN A 165 -4.65 -40.11 -19.00
CA GLN A 165 -3.87 -41.32 -19.18
C GLN A 165 -2.42 -41.14 -18.69
N ALA A 166 -1.86 -39.93 -18.81
CA ALA A 166 -0.55 -39.59 -18.24
C ALA A 166 -0.56 -39.65 -16.70
N GLY A 167 -1.63 -39.22 -16.04
CA GLY A 167 -1.78 -39.33 -14.58
C GLY A 167 -1.85 -40.79 -14.08
N ALA A 168 -2.44 -41.70 -14.86
CA ALA A 168 -2.50 -43.12 -14.52
C ALA A 168 -1.14 -43.84 -14.72
N ALA A 169 -0.32 -43.38 -15.69
CA ALA A 169 1.03 -43.87 -15.89
C ALA A 169 2.01 -43.43 -14.78
N LEU A 170 1.80 -42.24 -14.19
CA LEU A 170 2.57 -41.75 -13.04
C LEU A 170 2.29 -42.55 -11.75
N ALA A 171 1.08 -43.07 -11.57
CA ALA A 171 0.68 -43.80 -10.36
C ALA A 171 1.22 -45.23 -10.26
N THR A 172 1.75 -45.81 -11.35
CA THR A 172 2.20 -47.22 -11.40
C THR A 172 3.71 -47.40 -11.28
N THR A 173 4.47 -46.32 -11.15
CA THR A 173 5.94 -46.40 -10.98
C THR A 173 6.27 -46.55 -9.49
N GLN A 174 6.37 -47.79 -9.00
CA GLN A 174 6.94 -48.04 -7.67
C GLN A 174 8.42 -47.61 -7.64
N PRO A 175 8.86 -46.83 -6.64
CA PRO A 175 10.20 -46.28 -6.63
C PRO A 175 11.19 -47.35 -6.16
N GLN A 176 11.94 -47.94 -7.09
CA GLN A 176 13.28 -48.40 -6.75
C GLN A 176 14.09 -47.15 -6.39
N GLN A 177 14.10 -46.82 -5.10
CA GLN A 177 14.79 -45.65 -4.59
C GLN A 177 16.30 -45.89 -4.70
N ASP A 178 16.86 -45.48 -5.83
CA ASP A 178 18.29 -45.32 -6.04
C ASP A 178 18.91 -44.57 -4.84
N GLU A 179 19.83 -45.23 -4.12
CA GLU A 179 20.47 -44.68 -2.93
C GLU A 179 21.14 -43.34 -3.21
N GLU A 180 21.64 -43.16 -4.44
CA GLU A 180 22.29 -41.93 -4.87
C GLU A 180 21.29 -40.76 -4.95
N SER A 181 20.06 -41.00 -5.43
CA SER A 181 19.00 -39.99 -5.46
C SER A 181 18.59 -39.56 -4.04
N ARG A 182 18.53 -40.50 -3.08
CA ARG A 182 18.27 -40.16 -1.66
C ARG A 182 19.41 -39.34 -1.06
N ARG A 183 20.67 -39.67 -1.39
CA ARG A 183 21.85 -38.92 -0.94
C ARG A 183 21.83 -37.48 -1.48
N LEU A 184 21.55 -37.30 -2.78
CA LEU A 184 21.43 -35.97 -3.39
C LEU A 184 20.31 -35.15 -2.73
N ALA A 185 19.13 -35.74 -2.53
CA ALA A 185 18.02 -35.04 -1.87
C ALA A 185 18.35 -34.64 -0.42
N ALA A 186 19.03 -35.50 0.34
CA ALA A 186 19.46 -35.19 1.70
C ALA A 186 20.53 -34.08 1.73
N GLN A 187 21.49 -34.11 0.81
CA GLN A 187 22.51 -33.07 0.66
C GLN A 187 21.90 -31.73 0.25
N ALA A 188 20.96 -31.71 -0.69
CA ALA A 188 20.26 -30.49 -1.10
C ALA A 188 19.54 -29.83 0.08
N ARG A 189 18.82 -30.62 0.91
CA ARG A 189 18.16 -30.12 2.13
C ARG A 189 19.15 -29.54 3.14
N GLU A 190 20.30 -30.19 3.30
CA GLU A 190 21.35 -29.68 4.20
C GLU A 190 21.95 -28.37 3.67
N MET A 191 22.17 -28.24 2.36
CA MET A 191 22.64 -26.98 1.76
C MET A 191 21.63 -25.85 1.90
N ILE A 192 20.32 -26.13 1.78
CA ILE A 192 19.26 -25.15 2.08
C ILE A 192 19.33 -24.72 3.55
N ARG A 193 19.48 -25.67 4.48
CA ARG A 193 19.59 -25.38 5.92
C ARG A 193 20.80 -24.50 6.26
N LEU A 194 21.91 -24.69 5.54
CA LEU A 194 23.14 -23.89 5.67
C LEU A 194 23.09 -22.56 4.90
N GLY A 195 22.00 -22.27 4.17
CA GLY A 195 21.86 -21.06 3.37
C GLY A 195 22.66 -21.04 2.06
N ARG A 196 23.21 -22.19 1.65
CA ARG A 196 23.96 -22.39 0.39
C ARG A 196 23.00 -22.76 -0.74
N HIS A 197 22.16 -21.79 -1.10
CA HIS A 197 21.03 -21.98 -2.02
C HIS A 197 21.47 -22.32 -3.46
N ASP A 198 22.60 -21.78 -3.93
CA ASP A 198 23.10 -22.06 -5.28
C ASP A 198 23.54 -23.53 -5.42
N GLU A 199 24.27 -24.06 -4.44
CA GLU A 199 24.70 -25.46 -4.42
C GLU A 199 23.53 -26.42 -4.22
N ALA A 200 22.53 -26.04 -3.42
CA ALA A 200 21.30 -26.79 -3.30
C ALA A 200 20.55 -26.90 -4.64
N LEU A 201 20.55 -25.82 -5.43
CA LEU A 201 19.91 -25.81 -6.75
C LEU A 201 20.61 -26.75 -7.72
N GLU A 202 21.94 -26.77 -7.76
CA GLU A 202 22.71 -27.69 -8.60
C GLU A 202 22.40 -29.16 -8.26
N LEU A 203 22.30 -29.49 -6.98
CA LEU A 203 21.95 -30.84 -6.53
C LEU A 203 20.51 -31.23 -6.92
N LEU A 204 19.56 -30.29 -6.84
CA LEU A 204 18.18 -30.51 -7.26
C LEU A 204 18.06 -30.65 -8.79
N ASP A 205 18.84 -29.90 -9.56
CA ASP A 205 18.89 -30.03 -11.02
C ASP A 205 19.50 -31.36 -11.46
N GLN A 206 20.56 -31.83 -10.78
CA GLN A 206 21.12 -33.16 -11.00
C GLN A 206 20.10 -34.27 -10.69
N LEU A 207 19.32 -34.09 -9.62
CA LEU A 207 18.25 -35.02 -9.25
C LEU A 207 17.12 -35.04 -10.30
N ALA A 208 16.70 -33.87 -10.78
CA ALA A 208 15.67 -33.73 -11.82
C ALA A 208 16.13 -34.31 -13.17
N GLN A 209 17.40 -34.14 -13.55
CA GLN A 209 17.97 -34.73 -14.77
C GLN A 209 18.03 -36.25 -14.72
N ARG A 210 18.40 -36.83 -13.57
CA ARG A 210 18.44 -38.29 -13.37
C ARG A 210 17.04 -38.90 -13.36
N ARG A 211 16.04 -38.15 -12.91
CA ARG A 211 14.65 -38.61 -12.80
C ARG A 211 13.68 -37.62 -13.43
N PRO A 212 13.60 -37.62 -14.77
CA PRO A 212 12.58 -36.87 -15.49
C PRO A 212 11.21 -37.50 -15.21
N GLY A 213 10.56 -37.06 -14.14
CA GLY A 213 9.32 -37.63 -13.61
C GLY A 213 9.16 -37.45 -12.10
N GLU A 214 10.25 -37.18 -11.37
CA GLU A 214 10.18 -36.83 -9.94
C GLU A 214 9.76 -35.35 -9.80
N PHE A 215 8.44 -35.16 -9.70
CA PHE A 215 7.80 -33.86 -9.63
C PHE A 215 8.34 -32.99 -8.47
N GLU A 216 8.57 -33.60 -7.30
CA GLU A 216 9.03 -32.88 -6.10
C GLU A 216 10.39 -32.21 -6.30
N ALA A 217 11.36 -32.88 -6.93
CA ALA A 217 12.69 -32.31 -7.15
C ALA A 217 12.64 -31.11 -8.12
N THR A 218 11.81 -31.24 -9.17
CA THR A 218 11.62 -30.18 -10.17
C THR A 218 10.90 -28.97 -9.58
N GLU A 219 9.87 -29.21 -8.78
CA GLU A 219 9.13 -28.15 -8.07
C GLU A 219 10.03 -27.43 -7.07
N GLN A 220 10.80 -28.17 -6.26
CA GLN A 220 11.76 -27.59 -5.32
C GLN A 220 12.84 -26.77 -6.03
N ALA A 221 13.36 -27.24 -7.16
CA ALA A 221 14.32 -26.48 -7.97
C ALA A 221 13.71 -25.17 -8.49
N ASN A 222 12.47 -25.20 -8.99
CA ASN A 222 11.78 -24.00 -9.48
C ASN A 222 11.57 -22.97 -8.37
N LEU A 223 11.06 -23.38 -7.21
CA LEU A 223 10.87 -22.50 -6.05
C LEU A 223 12.20 -21.88 -5.59
N LEU A 224 13.28 -22.65 -5.61
CA LEU A 224 14.59 -22.17 -5.22
C LEU A 224 15.16 -21.16 -6.23
N ARG A 225 14.92 -21.34 -7.54
CA ARG A 225 15.26 -20.35 -8.57
C ARG A 225 14.50 -19.04 -8.39
N GLU A 226 13.20 -19.12 -8.13
CA GLU A 226 12.37 -17.93 -7.85
C GLU A 226 12.86 -17.18 -6.61
N TYR A 227 13.16 -17.92 -5.53
CA TYR A 227 13.75 -17.35 -4.32
C TYR A 227 15.07 -16.63 -4.59
N LEU A 228 15.98 -17.26 -5.35
CA LEU A 228 17.26 -16.66 -5.72
C LEU A 228 17.10 -15.40 -6.58
N ALA A 229 16.18 -15.42 -7.54
CA ALA A 229 15.86 -14.25 -8.35
C ALA A 229 15.31 -13.09 -7.50
N LEU A 230 14.41 -13.39 -6.56
CA LEU A 230 13.88 -12.39 -5.63
C LEU A 230 14.99 -11.83 -4.75
N LYS A 231 15.82 -12.69 -4.16
CA LYS A 231 16.96 -12.29 -3.33
C LYS A 231 17.92 -11.37 -4.08
N ALA A 232 18.25 -11.70 -5.33
CA ALA A 232 19.09 -10.87 -6.20
C ALA A 232 18.44 -9.51 -6.49
N SER A 233 17.14 -9.47 -6.76
CA SER A 233 16.42 -8.20 -7.00
C SER A 233 16.42 -7.27 -5.79
N VAL A 234 16.26 -7.83 -4.58
CA VAL A 234 16.32 -7.08 -3.32
C VAL A 234 17.72 -6.54 -3.08
N GLN A 235 18.76 -7.36 -3.29
CA GLN A 235 20.15 -6.92 -3.17
C GLN A 235 20.49 -5.81 -4.16
N ALA A 236 20.08 -5.95 -5.43
CA ALA A 236 20.27 -4.92 -6.44
C ALA A 236 19.56 -3.61 -6.08
N ARG A 237 18.36 -3.67 -5.48
CA ARG A 237 17.65 -2.48 -5.00
C ARG A 237 18.40 -1.78 -3.88
N LEU A 238 18.88 -2.54 -2.89
CA LEU A 238 19.65 -2.00 -1.77
C LEU A 238 20.96 -1.38 -2.24
N GLU A 239 21.64 -2.01 -3.19
CA GLU A 239 22.87 -1.48 -3.77
C GLU A 239 22.62 -0.21 -4.59
N ASN A 240 21.56 -0.18 -5.40
CA ASN A 240 21.15 1.02 -6.11
C ASN A 240 20.76 2.16 -5.17
N GLU A 241 20.07 1.88 -4.07
CA GLU A 241 19.77 2.89 -3.04
C GLU A 241 21.04 3.41 -2.38
N ARG A 242 22.00 2.52 -2.06
CA ARG A 242 23.30 2.91 -1.52
C ARG A 242 24.07 3.79 -2.49
N LEU A 243 24.20 3.37 -3.75
CA LEU A 243 24.88 4.12 -4.81
C LEU A 243 24.18 5.46 -5.08
N SER A 244 22.85 5.49 -5.08
CA SER A 244 22.08 6.72 -5.24
C SER A 244 22.34 7.69 -4.08
N ARG A 245 22.39 7.20 -2.84
CA ARG A 245 22.73 8.02 -1.67
C ARG A 245 24.16 8.53 -1.74
N GLU A 246 25.13 7.69 -2.11
CA GLU A 246 26.53 8.08 -2.25
C GLU A 246 26.72 9.11 -3.38
N THR A 247 26.03 8.91 -4.51
CA THR A 247 26.07 9.83 -5.66
C THR A 247 25.41 11.15 -5.32
N TYR A 248 24.25 11.11 -4.66
CA TYR A 248 23.53 12.31 -4.20
C TYR A 248 24.34 13.09 -3.16
N ALA A 249 25.00 12.40 -2.22
CA ALA A 249 25.87 13.02 -1.23
C ALA A 249 27.10 13.69 -1.87
N ARG A 250 27.71 13.07 -2.90
CA ARG A 250 28.82 13.68 -3.66
C ARG A 250 28.35 14.86 -4.51
N GLN A 251 27.20 14.74 -5.17
CA GLN A 251 26.64 15.83 -5.98
C GLN A 251 26.24 17.04 -5.13
N LEU A 252 25.69 16.83 -3.92
CA LEU A 252 25.41 17.96 -3.01
C LEU A 252 26.67 18.60 -2.43
N GLY A 253 27.78 17.86 -2.31
CA GLY A 253 29.05 18.41 -1.83
C GLY A 253 29.69 19.41 -2.82
N ASP A 254 29.51 19.18 -4.12
CA ASP A 254 30.13 19.97 -5.18
C ASP A 254 29.18 20.96 -5.90
N GLN A 255 27.87 20.93 -5.61
CA GLN A 255 26.91 21.86 -6.22
C GLN A 255 26.65 23.09 -5.35
N THR A 256 26.86 24.26 -5.94
CA THR A 256 26.37 25.53 -5.39
C THR A 256 24.85 25.52 -5.31
N TRP A 257 24.30 26.00 -4.19
CA TRP A 257 22.87 25.93 -3.82
C TRP A 257 21.86 26.34 -4.92
N HIS A 258 22.26 27.17 -5.89
CA HIS A 258 21.41 27.57 -7.02
C HIS A 258 21.18 26.46 -8.08
N ALA A 259 22.02 25.42 -8.14
CA ALA A 259 21.84 24.30 -9.08
C ALA A 259 20.71 23.35 -8.67
N LEU A 260 20.36 23.32 -7.37
CA LEU A 260 19.24 22.56 -6.83
C LEU A 260 17.87 23.19 -7.16
N LEU A 261 17.86 24.39 -7.75
CA LEU A 261 16.67 25.19 -8.03
C LEU A 261 16.29 25.24 -9.52
N MET A 262 17.14 24.72 -10.42
CA MET A 262 16.79 24.65 -11.83
C MET A 262 15.75 23.54 -12.08
N PRO A 263 14.73 23.75 -12.91
CA PRO A 263 13.82 22.68 -13.30
C PRO A 263 14.63 21.61 -14.02
N LEU A 264 14.46 20.34 -13.63
CA LEU A 264 14.97 19.16 -14.35
C LEU A 264 14.30 19.11 -15.74
N GLY A 265 14.81 19.93 -16.65
CA GLY A 265 14.12 20.27 -17.89
C GLY A 265 15.03 20.90 -18.94
N ALA A 266 16.32 20.57 -18.96
CA ALA A 266 17.14 20.65 -20.19
C ALA A 266 18.51 19.98 -19.94
N THR A 267 18.80 18.97 -20.75
CA THR A 267 20.14 18.41 -20.98
C THR A 267 20.87 17.76 -19.79
N ALA A 268 20.39 16.59 -19.35
CA ALA A 268 21.26 15.45 -19.07
C ALA A 268 20.37 14.20 -18.98
N ALA A 269 20.21 13.52 -20.11
CA ALA A 269 19.63 12.20 -20.15
C ALA A 269 20.53 11.26 -19.34
N VAL A 270 20.14 10.97 -18.09
CA VAL A 270 20.60 9.78 -17.40
C VAL A 270 19.86 8.62 -18.05
N PRO A 271 20.52 7.71 -18.80
CA PRO A 271 19.84 6.61 -19.42
C PRO A 271 19.40 5.65 -18.31
N LEU A 272 18.09 5.60 -18.04
CA LEU A 272 17.51 4.53 -17.25
C LEU A 272 17.65 3.22 -18.07
N PRO A 273 18.32 2.17 -17.57
CA PRO A 273 18.34 0.89 -18.25
C PRO A 273 17.05 0.13 -17.95
N PHE A 274 15.97 0.48 -18.65
CA PHE A 274 14.82 -0.43 -18.81
C PHE A 274 14.86 -0.99 -20.23
N SER A 275 15.39 -2.21 -20.35
CA SER A 275 15.23 -3.00 -21.57
C SER A 275 13.78 -3.49 -21.68
N ALA A 276 13.15 -3.03 -22.76
CA ALA A 276 12.12 -3.67 -23.58
C ALA A 276 11.43 -4.93 -23.01
N VAL A 277 10.22 -4.73 -22.48
CA VAL A 277 9.13 -5.70 -22.64
C VAL A 277 8.04 -4.99 -23.46
N GLY A 278 7.57 -5.66 -24.51
CA GLY A 278 6.80 -5.09 -25.62
C GLY A 278 5.46 -4.43 -25.28
N PRO A 279 4.67 -4.04 -26.30
CA PRO A 279 3.53 -3.15 -26.15
C PRO A 279 2.41 -3.82 -25.36
N GLN A 280 2.40 -3.62 -24.04
CA GLN A 280 1.20 -3.85 -23.25
C GLN A 280 0.25 -2.69 -23.54
N THR A 281 -0.78 -2.96 -24.33
CA THR A 281 -1.99 -2.15 -24.31
C THR A 281 -2.55 -2.18 -22.90
N VAL A 282 -2.24 -1.14 -22.12
CA VAL A 282 -2.87 -0.88 -20.82
C VAL A 282 -4.36 -0.74 -21.08
N ARG A 283 -5.13 -1.80 -20.77
CA ARG A 283 -6.58 -1.69 -20.65
C ARG A 283 -6.86 -0.90 -19.38
N ILE A 284 -7.12 0.39 -19.56
CA ILE A 284 -7.62 1.28 -18.53
C ILE A 284 -8.97 0.73 -18.04
N GLY A 285 -9.00 0.18 -16.82
CA GLY A 285 -10.24 -0.11 -16.10
C GLY A 285 -10.89 1.18 -15.59
N PRO A 286 -12.19 1.16 -15.24
CA PRO A 286 -13.01 2.36 -15.09
C PRO A 286 -12.80 3.17 -13.78
N ASP A 287 -11.70 2.99 -13.07
CA ASP A 287 -11.45 3.62 -11.77
C ASP A 287 -10.25 4.59 -11.79
N ILE A 288 -9.99 5.28 -12.91
CA ILE A 288 -9.30 6.57 -12.87
C ILE A 288 -10.37 7.59 -12.47
N PRO A 289 -10.21 8.36 -11.37
CA PRO A 289 -11.11 9.46 -11.07
C PRO A 289 -11.27 10.32 -12.32
N LEU A 290 -12.51 10.59 -12.75
CA LEU A 290 -12.82 11.37 -13.96
C LEU A 290 -12.13 12.76 -14.02
N GLU A 291 -11.53 13.18 -12.91
CA GLU A 291 -10.86 14.44 -12.67
C GLU A 291 -9.50 14.55 -13.40
N ASP A 292 -8.74 13.46 -13.56
CA ASP A 292 -7.40 13.51 -14.17
C ASP A 292 -7.43 13.81 -15.69
N PHE A 293 -8.53 13.46 -16.37
CA PHE A 293 -8.71 13.77 -17.80
C PHE A 293 -9.03 15.25 -18.07
N GLN A 294 -9.41 16.02 -17.05
CA GLN A 294 -9.71 17.45 -17.18
C GLN A 294 -8.46 18.32 -17.03
N LEU A 295 -7.38 17.79 -16.44
CA LEU A 295 -6.13 18.51 -16.18
C LEU A 295 -5.45 19.05 -17.45
N PRO A 296 -5.27 18.27 -18.54
CA PRO A 296 -4.60 18.78 -19.74
C PRO A 296 -5.44 19.85 -20.44
N LYS A 297 -6.78 19.72 -20.36
CA LYS A 297 -7.72 20.66 -20.98
C LYS A 297 -7.70 22.00 -20.25
N ALA A 298 -7.76 21.99 -18.91
CA ALA A 298 -7.76 23.21 -18.11
C ALA A 298 -6.41 23.97 -18.15
N LEU A 299 -5.29 23.27 -18.30
CA LEU A 299 -3.98 23.91 -18.50
C LEU A 299 -3.83 24.59 -19.87
N SER A 300 -4.59 24.12 -20.87
CA SER A 300 -4.61 24.65 -22.24
C SER A 300 -5.55 25.84 -22.42
N ASP A 301 -6.35 26.19 -21.41
CA ASP A 301 -7.27 27.32 -21.48
C ASP A 301 -6.50 28.65 -21.51
N ARG A 302 -7.05 29.63 -22.25
CA ARG A 302 -6.44 30.95 -22.45
C ARG A 302 -7.05 32.00 -21.54
N MET A 303 -6.19 32.81 -20.94
CA MET A 303 -6.57 33.95 -20.11
C MET A 303 -6.39 35.25 -20.89
N ALA A 304 -7.48 36.04 -21.01
CA ALA A 304 -7.51 37.24 -21.84
C ALA A 304 -6.48 38.30 -21.40
N LYS A 305 -6.35 38.53 -20.10
CA LYS A 305 -5.35 39.41 -19.50
C LYS A 305 -5.05 38.96 -18.06
N VAL A 306 -3.78 38.87 -17.72
CA VAL A 306 -3.27 38.61 -16.38
C VAL A 306 -2.30 39.73 -16.02
N ASP A 307 -2.55 40.39 -14.89
CA ASP A 307 -1.84 41.60 -14.49
C ASP A 307 -1.66 41.56 -12.97
N PHE A 308 -0.58 40.94 -12.54
CA PHE A 308 -0.16 40.89 -11.14
C PHE A 308 0.86 42.00 -10.93
N ASN A 309 0.57 42.95 -10.04
CA ASN A 309 1.49 44.02 -9.68
C ASN A 309 1.78 43.94 -8.19
N ASN A 310 2.92 43.35 -7.83
CA ASN A 310 3.38 43.17 -6.46
C ASN A 310 2.35 42.45 -5.56
N ILE A 311 1.75 41.37 -6.08
CA ILE A 311 0.73 40.57 -5.37
C ILE A 311 1.43 39.37 -4.70
N GLU A 312 1.00 39.01 -3.49
CA GLU A 312 1.54 37.83 -2.80
C GLU A 312 1.30 36.56 -3.60
N PHE A 313 2.30 35.68 -3.65
CA PHE A 313 2.24 34.43 -4.43
C PHE A 313 1.07 33.53 -4.02
N GLN A 314 0.68 33.53 -2.74
CA GLN A 314 -0.52 32.83 -2.27
C GLN A 314 -1.80 33.33 -2.96
N ASP A 315 -1.94 34.64 -3.15
CA ASP A 315 -3.10 35.25 -3.78
C ASP A 315 -3.10 34.99 -5.29
N VAL A 316 -1.92 34.96 -5.92
CA VAL A 316 -1.76 34.56 -7.32
C VAL A 316 -2.26 33.12 -7.55
N VAL A 317 -1.86 32.18 -6.69
CA VAL A 317 -2.32 30.77 -6.77
C VAL A 317 -3.83 30.66 -6.53
N THR A 318 -4.37 31.46 -5.61
CA THR A 318 -5.81 31.49 -5.31
C THR A 318 -6.60 32.03 -6.49
N TYR A 319 -6.16 33.13 -7.11
CA TYR A 319 -6.74 33.69 -8.32
C TYR A 319 -6.73 32.68 -9.48
N LEU A 320 -5.62 31.97 -9.69
CA LEU A 320 -5.56 30.94 -10.73
C LEU A 320 -6.54 29.80 -10.46
N ARG A 321 -6.70 29.35 -9.21
CA ARG A 321 -7.68 28.34 -8.82
C ARG A 321 -9.12 28.81 -9.10
N GLU A 322 -9.45 30.05 -8.78
CA GLU A 322 -10.79 30.61 -8.98
C GLU A 322 -11.14 30.79 -10.47
N VAL A 323 -10.20 31.28 -11.28
CA VAL A 323 -10.44 31.52 -12.71
C VAL A 323 -10.48 30.22 -13.51
N THR A 324 -9.63 29.25 -13.17
CA THR A 324 -9.53 27.99 -13.93
C THR A 324 -10.44 26.89 -13.41
N GLY A 325 -10.97 27.03 -12.19
CA GLY A 325 -11.70 25.97 -11.49
C GLY A 325 -10.83 24.75 -11.13
N MET A 326 -9.51 24.82 -11.34
CA MET A 326 -8.59 23.70 -11.08
C MET A 326 -8.25 23.57 -9.61
N ASN A 327 -8.24 22.34 -9.09
CA ASN A 327 -7.77 22.07 -7.73
C ASN A 327 -6.22 22.07 -7.65
N LEU A 328 -5.61 23.25 -7.66
CA LEU A 328 -4.14 23.43 -7.65
C LEU A 328 -3.55 23.20 -6.25
N HIS A 329 -2.98 22.03 -5.97
CA HIS A 329 -2.35 21.72 -4.67
C HIS A 329 -0.85 22.06 -4.65
N VAL A 330 -0.47 23.19 -4.03
CA VAL A 330 0.93 23.62 -3.91
C VAL A 330 1.63 22.96 -2.72
N LYS A 331 2.82 22.39 -2.95
CA LYS A 331 3.67 21.83 -1.89
C LYS A 331 4.53 22.91 -1.26
N TRP A 332 3.95 23.69 -0.33
CA TRP A 332 4.61 24.84 0.31
C TRP A 332 5.97 24.53 0.93
N LYS A 333 6.10 23.40 1.65
CA LYS A 333 7.38 22.99 2.24
C LYS A 333 8.51 22.80 1.21
N ALA A 334 8.18 22.38 -0.01
CA ALA A 334 9.16 22.22 -1.07
C ALA A 334 9.59 23.57 -1.65
N LEU A 335 8.69 24.55 -1.72
CA LEU A 335 9.00 25.92 -2.16
C LEU A 335 9.74 26.72 -1.09
N GLU A 336 9.39 26.55 0.18
CA GLU A 336 10.11 27.15 1.31
C GLU A 336 11.56 26.68 1.38
N ALA A 337 11.82 25.39 1.07
CA ALA A 337 13.17 24.84 0.97
C ALA A 337 14.02 25.49 -0.14
N VAL A 338 13.36 26.14 -1.10
CA VAL A 338 13.94 26.88 -2.23
C VAL A 338 13.99 28.40 -1.95
N GLY A 339 13.49 28.86 -0.80
CA GLY A 339 13.44 30.28 -0.42
C GLY A 339 12.22 31.04 -0.99
N ILE A 340 11.24 30.34 -1.54
CA ILE A 340 9.97 30.93 -1.98
C ILE A 340 8.95 30.80 -0.84
N ASP A 341 8.65 31.91 -0.18
CA ASP A 341 7.59 32.00 0.83
C ASP A 341 6.26 32.41 0.16
N LYS A 342 5.14 32.09 0.81
CA LYS A 342 3.77 32.47 0.44
C LYS A 342 3.61 33.98 0.27
N ARG A 343 4.39 34.75 1.03
CA ARG A 343 4.40 36.22 1.07
C ARG A 343 5.28 36.86 0.01
N ASN A 344 6.02 36.07 -0.78
CA ASN A 344 6.83 36.63 -1.86
C ASN A 344 5.90 37.29 -2.87
N THR A 345 6.25 38.52 -3.27
CA THR A 345 5.43 39.27 -4.22
C THR A 345 5.84 38.95 -5.65
N VAL A 346 4.84 38.83 -6.52
CA VAL A 346 5.01 38.51 -7.95
C VAL A 346 4.48 39.68 -8.78
N SER A 347 5.25 40.04 -9.81
CA SER A 347 4.86 41.06 -10.80
C SER A 347 4.95 40.48 -12.21
N VAL A 348 3.80 40.19 -12.82
CA VAL A 348 3.70 39.55 -14.14
C VAL A 348 2.55 40.19 -14.92
N GLN A 349 2.84 40.60 -16.15
CA GLN A 349 1.85 41.14 -17.07
C GLN A 349 1.86 40.32 -18.35
N LEU A 350 0.78 39.57 -18.57
CA LEU A 350 0.61 38.69 -19.73
C LEU A 350 -0.75 38.96 -20.38
N LYS A 351 -0.78 38.93 -21.72
CA LYS A 351 -1.99 39.11 -22.52
C LYS A 351 -2.17 37.89 -23.41
N ASP A 352 -3.38 37.32 -23.42
CA ASP A 352 -3.73 36.12 -24.19
C ASP A 352 -2.75 34.95 -23.98
N ALA A 353 -2.46 34.64 -22.71
CA ALA A 353 -1.54 33.57 -22.32
C ALA A 353 -2.29 32.31 -21.87
N MET A 354 -1.72 31.14 -22.13
CA MET A 354 -2.22 29.88 -21.57
C MET A 354 -1.95 29.83 -20.06
N VAL A 355 -2.82 29.16 -19.30
CA VAL A 355 -2.65 28.97 -17.84
C VAL A 355 -1.28 28.37 -17.51
N GLU A 356 -0.82 27.41 -18.30
CA GLU A 356 0.52 26.81 -18.18
C GLU A 356 1.63 27.87 -18.30
N THR A 357 1.53 28.78 -19.28
CA THR A 357 2.51 29.85 -19.47
C THR A 357 2.50 30.81 -18.29
N VAL A 358 1.33 31.17 -17.76
CA VAL A 358 1.22 32.04 -16.59
C VAL A 358 1.86 31.39 -15.37
N LEU A 359 1.58 30.11 -15.09
CA LEU A 359 2.18 29.36 -13.99
C LEU A 359 3.70 29.29 -14.11
N LYS A 360 4.21 29.05 -15.32
CA LYS A 360 5.64 29.01 -15.58
C LYS A 360 6.30 30.36 -15.32
N THR A 361 5.74 31.45 -15.84
CA THR A 361 6.29 32.81 -15.66
C THR A 361 6.20 33.31 -14.21
N VAL A 362 5.22 32.83 -13.44
CA VAL A 362 5.08 33.18 -12.01
C VAL A 362 6.11 32.44 -11.13
N LEU A 363 6.60 31.28 -11.58
CA LEU A 363 7.54 30.42 -10.83
C LEU A 363 9.02 30.61 -11.25
N GLU A 364 9.25 31.30 -12.37
CA GLU A 364 10.57 31.82 -12.81
C GLU A 364 10.89 33.13 -12.07
#